data_AF-A0A2N4SG94-F1
#
_entry.id   AF-A0A2N4SG94-F1
#
_cell.length_a   1.000
_cell.length_b   1.000
_cell.length_c   1.000
_cell.angle_alpha   90.00
_cell.angle_beta   90.00
_cell.angle_gamma   90.00
#
_symmetry.space_group_name_H-M   'P 1'
#
loop_
_entity.id
_entity.type
_entity.pdbx_description
1 polymer ?
#
loop_
_entity_poly.entity_id
_entity_poly.type
_entity_poly.pdbx_seq_one_letter_code
_entity_poly.pdbx_strand_id
1 'polypeptide(L)'
;MTTNTLPITRPAILCVAFAAAAAFFWWAFHERYYRHRDCIEASTSSCIASDGANLIGAGAMWSVVAGLCTCVSIYYLGVVLRRRRANRTNSRP
;
A
#
# COMPACT_ATOMS: atom_id res chain seq x y z
N MET A 1 -3.49 -34.10 -15.49
CA MET A 1 -3.05 -33.04 -14.56
C MET A 1 -4.00 -31.86 -14.71
N THR A 2 -5.07 -31.81 -13.92
CA THR A 2 -6.01 -30.67 -13.91
C THR A 2 -5.40 -29.55 -13.09
N THR A 3 -4.86 -28.55 -13.76
CA THR A 3 -4.44 -27.28 -13.14
C THR A 3 -5.68 -26.57 -12.62
N ASN A 4 -6.03 -26.83 -11.36
CA ASN A 4 -7.04 -26.09 -10.60
C ASN A 4 -6.51 -24.68 -10.33
N THR A 5 -6.57 -23.79 -11.33
CA THR A 5 -6.48 -22.36 -11.10
C THR A 5 -7.74 -21.95 -10.34
N LEU A 6 -7.64 -21.89 -9.00
CA LEU A 6 -8.66 -21.28 -8.14
C LEU A 6 -9.06 -19.93 -8.76
N PRO A 7 -10.34 -19.69 -9.09
CA PRO A 7 -10.75 -18.46 -9.73
C PRO A 7 -10.43 -17.32 -8.77
N ILE A 8 -9.42 -16.52 -9.09
CA ILE A 8 -9.03 -15.38 -8.29
C ILE A 8 -10.23 -14.43 -8.31
N THR A 9 -10.95 -14.35 -7.20
CA THR A 9 -12.13 -13.51 -7.10
C THR A 9 -11.70 -12.04 -7.28
N ARG A 10 -12.49 -11.23 -7.99
CA ARG A 10 -12.28 -9.78 -8.14
C ARG A 10 -11.78 -9.06 -6.87
N PRO A 11 -12.36 -9.27 -5.66
CA PRO A 11 -11.85 -8.62 -4.44
C PRO A 11 -10.43 -9.05 -4.05
N ALA A 12 -10.00 -10.27 -4.36
CA ALA A 12 -8.63 -10.71 -4.13
C ALA A 12 -7.64 -10.03 -5.08
N ILE A 13 -8.00 -9.85 -6.36
CA ILE A 13 -7.18 -9.09 -7.32
C ILE A 13 -7.01 -7.65 -6.85
N LEU A 14 -8.12 -6.99 -6.48
CA LEU A 14 -8.11 -5.62 -5.97
C LEU A 14 -7.28 -5.50 -4.69
N CYS A 15 -7.43 -6.44 -3.75
CA CYS A 15 -6.63 -6.49 -2.52
C CYS A 15 -5.11 -6.47 -2.83
N VAL A 16 -4.67 -7.33 -3.75
CA VAL A 16 -3.25 -7.44 -4.13
C VAL A 16 -2.78 -6.20 -4.87
N ALA A 17 -3.57 -5.68 -5.80
CA ALA A 17 -3.24 -4.46 -6.55
C ALA A 17 -3.07 -3.25 -5.62
N PHE A 18 -4.01 -3.04 -4.69
CA PHE A 18 -3.93 -1.96 -3.71
C PHE A 18 -2.80 -2.17 -2.70
N ALA A 19 -2.48 -3.42 -2.32
CA ALA A 19 -1.33 -3.71 -1.47
C ALA A 19 0.00 -3.36 -2.15
N ALA A 20 0.15 -3.72 -3.43
CA ALA A 20 1.34 -3.39 -4.21
C ALA A 20 1.50 -1.87 -4.40
N ALA A 21 0.40 -1.17 -4.73
CA ALA A 21 0.39 0.28 -4.82
C ALA A 21 0.76 0.94 -3.47
N ALA A 22 0.18 0.47 -2.36
CA ALA A 22 0.51 0.96 -1.03
C ALA A 22 2.00 0.78 -0.71
N ALA A 23 2.57 -0.39 -1.00
CA ALA A 23 3.99 -0.66 -0.79
C ALA A 23 4.89 0.29 -1.59
N PHE A 24 4.55 0.53 -2.86
CA PHE A 24 5.27 1.49 -3.71
C PHE A 24 5.21 2.91 -3.15
N PHE A 25 4.03 3.37 -2.71
CA PHE A 25 3.90 4.72 -2.16
C PHE A 25 4.55 4.87 -0.78
N TRP A 26 4.55 3.81 0.05
CA TRP A 26 5.33 3.80 1.30
C TRP A 26 6.83 3.88 1.03
N TRP A 27 7.32 3.16 0.02
CA TRP A 27 8.72 3.27 -0.41
C TRP A 27 9.05 4.69 -0.91
N ALA A 28 8.18 5.27 -1.75
CA ALA A 28 8.35 6.64 -2.24
C ALA A 28 8.35 7.67 -1.10
N PHE A 29 7.45 7.53 -0.12
CA PHE A 29 7.44 8.34 1.10
C PHE A 29 8.73 8.19 1.90
N HIS A 30 9.23 6.97 2.03
CA HIS A 30 10.44 6.69 2.79
C HIS A 30 11.66 7.38 2.17
N GLU A 31 11.89 7.17 0.87
CA GLU A 31 13.02 7.78 0.15
C GLU A 31 12.88 9.30 0.00
N ARG A 32 11.66 9.82 -0.25
CA ARG A 32 11.48 11.25 -0.55
C ARG A 32 11.23 12.13 0.67
N TYR A 33 10.85 11.56 1.81
CA TYR A 33 10.53 12.34 2.99
C TYR A 33 11.12 11.75 4.26
N TYR A 34 10.77 10.51 4.61
CA TYR A 34 11.09 9.97 5.94
C TYR A 34 12.60 9.94 6.23
N ARG A 35 13.41 9.55 5.24
CA ARG A 35 14.87 9.51 5.34
C ARG A 35 15.51 10.89 5.50
N HIS A 36 14.87 11.94 4.98
CA HIS A 36 15.38 13.31 4.96
C HIS A 36 14.60 14.24 5.88
N ARG A 37 13.69 13.70 6.71
CA ARG A 37 12.74 14.50 7.50
C ARG A 37 13.46 15.50 8.40
N ASP A 38 14.55 15.09 9.04
CA ASP A 38 15.27 15.92 10.01
C ASP A 38 15.92 17.11 9.31
N CYS A 39 16.39 16.90 8.07
CA CYS A 39 16.88 17.98 7.23
C CYS A 39 15.75 18.91 6.79
N ILE A 40 14.62 18.37 6.33
CA ILE A 40 13.47 19.15 5.83
C ILE A 40 12.90 20.03 6.96
N GLU A 41 12.80 19.48 8.17
CA GLU A 41 12.36 20.22 9.37
C GLU A 41 13.36 21.32 9.75
N ALA A 42 14.66 21.05 9.64
CA ALA A 42 15.70 22.04 9.95
C ALA A 42 15.83 23.16 8.90
N SER A 43 15.63 22.87 7.60
CA SER A 43 15.83 23.85 6.52
C SER A 43 14.57 24.63 6.13
N THR A 44 13.39 24.19 6.61
CA THR A 44 12.07 24.83 6.44
C THR A 44 11.66 25.11 4.97
N SER A 45 12.45 24.66 3.98
CA SER A 45 12.31 25.06 2.58
C SER A 45 12.65 23.93 1.60
N SER A 46 13.84 23.35 1.69
CA SER A 46 14.29 22.27 0.81
C SER A 46 15.56 21.61 1.32
N CYS A 47 15.71 20.32 1.04
CA CYS A 47 16.95 19.58 1.25
C CYS A 47 17.43 19.00 -0.06
N ILE A 48 18.71 19.16 -0.34
CA ILE A 48 19.35 18.57 -1.51
C ILE A 48 19.85 17.19 -1.09
N ALA A 49 19.32 16.13 -1.71
CA ALA A 49 19.88 14.80 -1.51
C ALA A 49 21.26 14.70 -2.17
N SER A 50 22.00 13.65 -1.82
CA SER A 50 23.33 13.40 -2.39
C SER A 50 23.35 13.21 -3.91
N ASP A 51 22.19 12.96 -4.52
CA ASP A 51 21.98 12.89 -5.98
C ASP A 51 21.64 14.25 -6.61
N GLY A 52 21.57 15.33 -5.83
CA GLY A 52 21.19 16.67 -6.28
C GLY A 52 19.68 16.90 -6.34
N ALA A 53 18.84 15.93 -5.97
CA ALA A 53 17.39 16.10 -6.00
C ALA A 53 16.91 17.06 -4.91
N ASN A 54 16.03 17.99 -5.28
CA ASN A 54 15.37 18.89 -4.33
C ASN A 54 14.21 18.15 -3.64
N LEU A 55 14.39 17.84 -2.36
CA LEU A 55 13.41 17.21 -1.49
C LEU A 55 12.71 18.27 -0.66
N ILE A 56 11.40 18.36 -0.82
CA ILE A 56 10.52 19.29 -0.13
C ILE A 56 9.51 18.53 0.73
N GLY A 57 8.89 19.22 1.69
CA GLY A 57 7.84 18.65 2.55
C GLY A 57 6.67 17.99 1.80
N ALA A 58 6.45 18.31 0.52
CA ALA A 58 5.47 17.63 -0.33
C ALA A 58 5.72 16.11 -0.48
N GLY A 59 6.93 15.62 -0.19
CA GLY A 59 7.20 14.19 -0.08
C GLY A 59 6.33 13.48 0.97
N ALA A 60 5.82 14.20 1.98
CA ALA A 60 4.88 13.67 2.95
C ALA A 60 3.53 13.27 2.33
N MET A 61 3.14 13.87 1.20
CA MET A 61 1.87 13.56 0.51
C MET A 61 1.81 12.10 0.06
N TRP A 62 2.95 11.48 -0.23
CA TRP A 62 3.01 10.05 -0.57
C TRP A 62 2.53 9.15 0.57
N SER A 63 2.69 9.56 1.84
CA SER A 63 2.16 8.79 2.99
C SER A 63 0.63 8.78 3.03
N VAL A 64 -0.01 9.87 2.59
CA VAL A 64 -1.48 9.98 2.54
C VAL A 64 -2.02 9.01 1.51
N VAL A 65 -1.44 8.99 0.30
CA VAL A 65 -1.82 8.06 -0.77
C VAL A 65 -1.55 6.61 -0.34
N ALA A 66 -0.38 6.35 0.26
CA ALA A 66 -0.03 5.03 0.78
C ALA A 66 -1.03 4.54 1.84
N GLY A 67 -1.41 5.41 2.76
CA GLY A 67 -2.41 5.14 3.80
C GLY A 67 -3.77 4.79 3.21
N LEU A 68 -4.27 5.59 2.25
CA LEU A 68 -5.53 5.31 1.56
C LEU A 68 -5.50 3.95 0.83
N CYS A 69 -4.44 3.66 0.07
CA CYS A 69 -4.30 2.37 -0.60
C CYS A 69 -4.24 1.20 0.41
N THR A 70 -3.58 1.40 1.56
CA THR A 70 -3.50 0.40 2.63
C THR A 70 -4.90 0.11 3.21
N CYS A 71 -5.67 1.15 3.52
CA CYS A 71 -7.04 1.02 4.03
C CYS A 71 -7.94 0.26 3.04
N VAL A 72 -7.86 0.59 1.75
CA VAL A 72 -8.63 -0.09 0.70
C VAL A 72 -8.22 -1.56 0.57
N SER A 73 -6.92 -1.86 0.64
CA SER A 73 -6.43 -3.24 0.62
C SER A 73 -6.97 -4.05 1.81
N ILE A 74 -6.91 -3.50 3.03
CA ILE A 74 -7.45 -4.13 4.25
C ILE A 74 -8.96 -4.38 4.11
N TYR A 75 -9.71 -3.43 3.55
CA TYR A 75 -11.14 -3.61 3.30
C TYR A 75 -11.40 -4.82 2.39
N TYR A 76 -10.71 -4.92 1.24
CA TYR A 76 -10.89 -6.05 0.33
C TYR A 76 -10.42 -7.37 0.94
N LEU A 77 -9.34 -7.37 1.73
CA LEU A 77 -8.92 -8.53 2.50
C LEU A 77 -10.04 -9.00 3.43
N GLY A 78 -10.68 -8.08 4.16
CA GLY A 78 -11.83 -8.37 5.00
C GLY A 78 -12.99 -9.00 4.21
N VAL A 79 -13.30 -8.49 3.02
CA VAL A 79 -14.33 -9.06 2.12
C VAL A 79 -13.97 -10.49 1.70
N VAL A 80 -12.72 -10.73 1.30
CA VAL A 80 -12.23 -12.08 0.91
C VAL A 80 -12.33 -13.04 2.09
N LEU A 81 -11.91 -12.63 3.28
CA LEU A 81 -11.95 -13.45 4.49
C LEU A 81 -13.40 -13.77 4.90
N ARG A 82 -14.31 -12.79 4.84
CA ARG A 82 -15.74 -13.01 5.11
C ARG A 82 -16.35 -14.02 4.14
N ARG A 83 -16.08 -13.91 2.84
CA ARG A 83 -16.55 -14.86 1.81
C ARG A 83 -15.99 -16.26 2.04
N ARG A 84 -14.70 -16.38 2.36
CA ARG A 84 -14.07 -17.67 2.68
C ARG A 84 -14.69 -18.30 3.93
N ARG A 85 -15.00 -17.51 4.96
CA ARG A 85 -15.68 -18.00 6.18
C ARG A 85 -17.09 -18.51 5.87
N ALA A 86 -17.90 -17.75 5.12
CA ALA A 86 -19.25 -18.17 4.73
C ALA A 86 -19.26 -19.47 3.89
N ASN A 87 -18.30 -19.62 2.97
CA ASN A 87 -18.19 -20.85 2.18
C ASN A 87 -17.79 -22.05 3.06
N ARG A 88 -16.97 -21.86 4.09
CA ARG A 88 -16.61 -22.92 5.05
C ARG A 88 -17.78 -23.34 5.94
N THR A 89 -18.68 -22.43 6.30
CA THR A 89 -19.86 -22.77 7.12
C THR A 89 -20.89 -23.55 6.32
N ASN A 90 -21.13 -23.19 5.05
CA ASN A 90 -22.08 -23.90 4.18
C ASN A 90 -21.58 -25.28 3.69
N SER A 91 -20.32 -25.63 3.92
CA SER A 91 -19.73 -26.92 3.55
C SER A 91 -19.59 -27.89 4.73
N ARG A 92 -20.05 -27.51 5.92
CA ARG A 92 -20.24 -28.46 7.03
C ARG A 92 -21.60 -29.14 6.86
N PRO A 93 -21.65 -30.49 6.74
CA PRO A 93 -22.89 -31.24 6.60
C PRO A 93 -23.77 -31.16 7.86
#